data_AF-A0A449BTU6-F1
#
_entry.id   AF-A0A449BTU6-F1
#
_cell.length_a   1.000
_cell.length_b   1.000
_cell.length_c   1.000
_cell.angle_alpha   90.00
_cell.angle_beta   90.00
_cell.angle_gamma   90.00
#
_symmetry.space_group_name_H-M   'P 1'
#
loop_
_entity.id
_entity.type
_entity.pdbx_description
1 polymer ?
#
loop_
_entity_poly.entity_id
_entity_poly.type
_entity_poly.pdbx_seq_one_letter_code
_entity_poly.pdbx_strand_id
1 'polypeptide(L)'
;MSRYIRWSSKICHLITIFFLIINVKNILIKCFNHEGHEAIGMVTMSGLKNNQLYELKKILNGKDIVDIGRWCHLVHKKIKGAESMHFNLQNNDCQKVVFKCENENGLCLMNSIRYFYNRLMESPNSNDKKNEVTNGKSIDSTNQIPFKYPKDINFTDSDSLKYLVSLIADMHQPLRISYKYDNGGKSVKIYYRNNQGVKIKSTLFEYVENDLINKMIEKYQSSWYSGWTHINRIYDQHKKDEILFKEKGIDAIEIWATEIVNDFCYDFYLNNYVSTFLTNVNNELHFNINKEIEITKDLEFQFERLIRLNILKAGSRIAIILNHIFANKNFSNFRKISELDKGQYDKLEEYTPASTYKRNALLINLTILVIILVIILYYNFIINKKQKTYLPDKMVEVELKNKAN
;
A
#
# COMPACT_ATOMS: atom_id res chain seq x y z
N MET A 1 -38.77 -13.81 41.37
CA MET A 1 -38.13 -13.69 40.04
C MET A 1 -37.18 -12.48 39.98
N SER A 2 -36.19 -12.39 40.90
CA SER A 2 -35.35 -11.18 41.10
C SER A 2 -33.83 -11.49 41.23
N ARG A 3 -33.42 -12.76 41.04
CA ARG A 3 -32.01 -13.18 41.23
C ARG A 3 -31.19 -13.33 39.94
N TYR A 4 -31.82 -13.30 38.77
CA TYR A 4 -31.15 -13.54 37.48
C TYR A 4 -30.63 -12.28 36.76
N ILE A 5 -31.05 -11.08 37.17
CA ILE A 5 -30.69 -9.82 36.46
C ILE A 5 -29.34 -9.24 36.93
N ARG A 6 -28.84 -9.65 38.11
CA ARG A 6 -27.62 -9.07 38.68
C ARG A 6 -26.31 -9.63 38.13
N TRP A 7 -26.35 -10.76 37.42
CA TRP A 7 -25.18 -11.39 36.81
C TRP A 7 -24.88 -10.86 35.40
N SER A 8 -25.89 -10.39 34.64
CA SER A 8 -25.66 -9.90 33.27
C SER A 8 -24.91 -8.56 33.22
N SER A 9 -25.14 -7.68 34.21
CA SER A 9 -24.46 -6.37 34.29
C SER A 9 -22.95 -6.50 34.55
N LYS A 10 -22.52 -7.45 35.40
CA LYS A 10 -21.09 -7.68 35.66
C LYS A 10 -20.38 -8.34 34.49
N ILE A 11 -21.06 -9.22 33.76
CA ILE A 11 -20.55 -9.85 32.54
C ILE A 11 -20.43 -8.81 31.41
N CYS A 12 -21.41 -7.91 31.25
CA CYS A 12 -21.32 -6.79 30.30
C CYS A 12 -20.17 -5.82 30.62
N HIS A 13 -19.89 -5.54 31.91
CA HIS A 13 -18.76 -4.71 32.29
C HIS A 13 -17.40 -5.39 32.07
N LEU A 14 -17.29 -6.70 32.29
CA LEU A 14 -16.09 -7.46 31.97
C LEU A 14 -15.84 -7.57 30.46
N ILE A 15 -16.88 -7.73 29.65
CA ILE A 15 -16.78 -7.75 28.18
C ILE A 15 -16.38 -6.36 27.65
N THR A 16 -16.93 -5.27 28.20
CA THR A 16 -16.54 -3.90 27.80
C THR A 16 -15.12 -3.55 28.22
N ILE A 17 -14.65 -3.99 29.39
CA ILE A 17 -13.25 -3.85 29.81
C ILE A 17 -12.32 -4.71 28.94
N PHE A 18 -12.73 -5.92 28.55
CA PHE A 18 -11.97 -6.77 27.63
C PHE A 18 -11.85 -6.16 26.22
N PHE A 19 -12.91 -5.52 25.70
CA PHE A 19 -12.86 -4.74 24.46
C PHE A 19 -12.04 -3.45 24.58
N LEU A 20 -11.95 -2.85 25.76
CA LEU A 20 -11.09 -1.70 26.05
C LEU A 20 -9.60 -2.09 26.12
N ILE A 21 -9.27 -3.27 26.66
CA ILE A 21 -7.88 -3.77 26.77
C ILE A 21 -7.35 -4.26 25.42
N ILE A 22 -8.20 -4.76 24.51
CA ILE A 22 -7.80 -5.15 23.14
C ILE A 22 -7.45 -3.93 22.26
N ASN A 23 -7.79 -2.70 22.67
CA ASN A 23 -7.46 -1.48 21.93
C ASN A 23 -6.06 -0.89 22.21
N VAL A 24 -5.18 -1.61 22.91
CA VAL A 24 -3.78 -1.18 23.04
C VAL A 24 -3.05 -1.43 21.72
N LYS A 25 -3.02 -0.36 20.91
CA LYS A 25 -2.33 -0.24 19.63
C LYS A 25 -0.87 -0.69 19.72
N ASN A 26 -0.51 -1.70 18.94
CA ASN A 26 0.88 -1.93 18.54
C ASN A 26 1.26 -0.95 17.43
N ILE A 27 1.90 0.14 17.83
CA ILE A 27 2.63 1.04 16.93
C ILE A 27 3.93 0.31 16.55
N LEU A 28 4.12 -0.02 15.27
CA LEU A 28 5.42 -0.48 14.77
C LEU A 28 5.66 -0.03 13.33
N ILE A 29 6.56 0.94 13.23
CA ILE A 29 6.99 1.76 12.09
C ILE A 29 7.92 0.98 11.13
N LYS A 30 8.10 1.61 9.94
CA LYS A 30 9.22 1.59 8.99
C LYS A 30 9.04 0.71 7.76
N CYS A 31 8.00 1.01 6.96
CA CYS A 31 8.14 1.48 5.58
C CYS A 31 6.76 2.04 5.10
N PHE A 32 6.49 2.38 3.81
CA PHE A 32 5.19 2.99 3.42
C PHE A 32 4.07 2.13 4.01
N ASN A 33 3.14 2.67 4.80
CA ASN A 33 2.36 1.79 5.68
C ASN A 33 1.72 0.62 4.91
N HIS A 34 1.59 -0.53 5.56
CA HIS A 34 1.12 -1.78 4.95
C HIS A 34 -0.13 -1.58 4.08
N GLU A 35 -1.08 -0.80 4.58
CA GLU A 35 -2.35 -0.48 3.92
C GLU A 35 -2.14 0.38 2.65
N GLY A 36 -1.12 1.24 2.63
CA GLY A 36 -0.69 1.97 1.45
C GLY A 36 -0.12 1.04 0.38
N HIS A 37 0.76 0.10 0.75
CA HIS A 37 1.26 -0.92 -0.19
C HIS A 37 0.13 -1.84 -0.70
N GLU A 38 -0.84 -2.18 0.14
CA GLU A 38 -2.02 -2.94 -0.28
C GLU A 38 -2.84 -2.17 -1.31
N ALA A 39 -3.12 -0.88 -1.07
CA ALA A 39 -3.86 -0.04 -2.02
C ALA A 39 -3.12 0.07 -3.37
N ILE A 40 -1.80 0.24 -3.34
CA ILE A 40 -0.95 0.20 -4.55
C ILE A 40 -1.07 -1.16 -5.25
N GLY A 41 -1.09 -2.25 -4.47
CA GLY A 41 -1.31 -3.60 -4.97
C GLY A 41 -2.66 -3.75 -5.67
N MET A 42 -3.74 -3.22 -5.10
CA MET A 42 -5.08 -3.27 -5.71
C MET A 42 -5.12 -2.54 -7.05
N VAL A 43 -4.51 -1.34 -7.13
CA VAL A 43 -4.37 -0.61 -8.39
C VAL A 43 -3.56 -1.44 -9.40
N THR A 44 -2.46 -2.04 -8.96
CA THR A 44 -1.62 -2.90 -9.80
C THR A 44 -2.42 -4.05 -10.39
N MET A 45 -3.17 -4.78 -9.55
CA MET A 45 -3.99 -5.91 -9.99
C MET A 45 -5.03 -5.50 -11.04
N SER A 46 -5.59 -4.29 -10.94
CA SER A 46 -6.54 -3.77 -11.93
C SER A 46 -5.92 -3.44 -13.30
N GLY A 47 -4.60 -3.26 -13.36
CA GLY A 47 -3.87 -2.94 -14.59
C GLY A 47 -3.16 -4.14 -15.24
N LEU A 48 -3.17 -5.31 -14.61
CA LEU A 48 -2.53 -6.52 -15.15
C LEU A 48 -3.39 -7.15 -16.25
N LYS A 49 -2.72 -7.57 -17.33
CA LYS A 49 -3.35 -8.33 -18.41
C LYS A 49 -3.50 -9.81 -18.00
N ASN A 50 -4.53 -10.50 -18.50
CA ASN A 50 -4.89 -11.86 -18.06
C ASN A 50 -3.73 -12.88 -18.13
N ASN A 51 -2.96 -12.89 -19.21
CA ASN A 51 -1.84 -13.82 -19.36
C ASN A 51 -0.72 -13.51 -18.37
N GLN A 52 -0.43 -12.22 -18.16
CA GLN A 52 0.58 -11.74 -17.24
C GLN A 52 0.16 -11.96 -15.78
N LEU A 53 -1.14 -11.85 -15.47
CA LEU A 53 -1.70 -12.23 -14.18
C LEU A 53 -1.49 -13.72 -13.89
N TYR A 54 -1.65 -14.59 -14.88
CA TYR A 54 -1.39 -16.01 -14.71
C TYR A 54 0.08 -16.29 -14.39
N GLU A 55 1.02 -15.64 -15.08
CA GLU A 55 2.46 -15.74 -14.76
C GLU A 55 2.79 -15.17 -13.38
N LEU A 56 2.17 -14.06 -12.99
CA LEU A 56 2.28 -13.52 -11.64
C LEU A 56 1.82 -14.52 -10.58
N LYS A 57 0.63 -15.11 -10.78
CA LYS A 57 0.06 -16.10 -9.86
C LYS A 57 0.93 -17.33 -9.75
N LYS A 58 1.56 -17.76 -10.85
CA LYS A 58 2.60 -18.78 -10.78
C LYS A 58 3.67 -18.30 -9.81
N ILE A 59 4.46 -17.27 -10.15
CA ILE A 59 5.67 -16.85 -9.40
C ILE A 59 5.42 -16.49 -7.92
N LEU A 60 4.19 -16.11 -7.56
CA LEU A 60 3.77 -15.82 -6.18
C LEU A 60 3.03 -16.97 -5.47
N ASN A 61 2.98 -18.16 -6.05
CA ASN A 61 2.33 -19.35 -5.43
C ASN A 61 0.84 -19.12 -5.14
N GLY A 62 0.13 -18.61 -6.14
CA GLY A 62 -1.31 -18.29 -6.07
C GLY A 62 -1.63 -16.97 -5.36
N LYS A 63 -0.66 -16.33 -4.70
CA LYS A 63 -0.83 -15.02 -4.04
C LYS A 63 -0.87 -13.88 -5.06
N ASP A 64 -1.55 -12.78 -4.71
CA ASP A 64 -1.54 -11.53 -5.47
C ASP A 64 -0.52 -10.52 -4.95
N ILE A 65 -0.34 -9.42 -5.71
CA ILE A 65 0.48 -8.28 -5.26
C ILE A 65 -0.01 -7.73 -3.91
N VAL A 66 -1.33 -7.73 -3.69
CA VAL A 66 -1.93 -7.28 -2.43
C VAL A 66 -1.43 -8.12 -1.24
N ASP A 67 -1.32 -9.44 -1.41
CA ASP A 67 -0.92 -10.35 -0.33
C ASP A 67 0.58 -10.24 0.03
N ILE A 68 1.40 -9.63 -0.83
CA ILE A 68 2.83 -9.41 -0.57
C ILE A 68 3.15 -8.00 -0.07
N GLY A 69 2.15 -7.12 0.09
CA GLY A 69 2.36 -5.71 0.47
C GLY A 69 3.13 -5.51 1.78
N ARG A 70 3.11 -6.50 2.68
CA ARG A 70 3.85 -6.47 3.96
C ARG A 70 5.21 -7.15 3.92
N TRP A 71 5.50 -7.93 2.88
CA TRP A 71 6.64 -8.85 2.86
C TRP A 71 7.97 -8.13 3.08
N CYS A 72 8.19 -7.01 2.39
CA CYS A 72 9.45 -6.27 2.45
C CYS A 72 9.73 -5.72 3.87
N HIS A 73 8.68 -5.27 4.58
CA HIS A 73 8.80 -4.80 5.96
C HIS A 73 9.28 -5.91 6.90
N LEU A 74 8.77 -7.12 6.68
CA LEU A 74 9.17 -8.29 7.48
C LEU A 74 10.62 -8.69 7.20
N VAL A 75 11.06 -8.57 5.95
CA VAL A 75 12.45 -8.88 5.58
C VAL A 75 13.42 -7.90 6.24
N HIS A 76 13.15 -6.59 6.26
CA HIS A 76 14.07 -5.63 6.91
C HIS A 76 14.10 -5.70 8.42
N LYS A 77 13.01 -6.14 9.06
CA LYS A 77 13.06 -6.48 10.49
C LYS A 77 14.12 -7.56 10.77
N LYS A 78 14.34 -8.48 9.83
CA LYS A 78 15.34 -9.55 9.91
C LYS A 78 16.72 -9.14 9.36
N ILE A 79 16.78 -8.23 8.39
CA ILE A 79 17.99 -7.81 7.67
C ILE A 79 18.13 -6.28 7.74
N LYS A 80 18.58 -5.78 8.90
CA LYS A 80 18.65 -4.33 9.18
C LYS A 80 19.51 -3.54 8.19
N GLY A 81 20.56 -4.14 7.61
CA GLY A 81 21.46 -3.45 6.69
C GLY A 81 20.84 -3.05 5.33
N ALA A 82 19.65 -3.59 5.00
CA ALA A 82 19.01 -3.37 3.70
C ALA A 82 18.08 -2.16 3.68
N GLU A 83 17.83 -1.49 4.82
CA GLU A 83 16.93 -0.32 4.91
C GLU A 83 17.32 0.80 3.94
N SER A 84 18.62 0.97 3.67
CA SER A 84 19.14 1.99 2.73
C SER A 84 18.62 1.85 1.31
N MET A 85 18.23 0.64 0.87
CA MET A 85 17.60 0.40 -0.42
C MET A 85 16.23 1.08 -0.55
N HIS A 86 15.63 1.53 0.55
CA HIS A 86 14.30 2.15 0.55
C HIS A 86 14.36 3.67 0.50
N PHE A 87 15.55 4.22 0.26
CA PHE A 87 15.78 5.66 0.23
C PHE A 87 16.74 6.03 -0.91
N ASN A 88 16.55 7.21 -1.46
CA ASN A 88 17.53 7.86 -2.33
C ASN A 88 17.58 9.35 -2.00
N LEU A 89 18.06 9.67 -0.79
CA LEU A 89 18.12 11.05 -0.33
C LEU A 89 19.17 11.85 -1.11
N GLN A 90 18.78 13.05 -1.54
CA GLN A 90 19.60 13.95 -2.34
C GLN A 90 20.18 15.11 -1.52
N ASN A 91 21.29 15.69 -2.01
CA ASN A 91 21.97 16.80 -1.35
C ASN A 91 21.39 18.17 -1.74
N ASN A 92 20.90 18.31 -2.98
CA ASN A 92 20.31 19.57 -3.44
C ASN A 92 18.92 19.79 -2.82
N ASP A 93 18.34 20.97 -3.03
CA ASP A 93 16.94 21.24 -2.65
C ASP A 93 15.90 20.72 -3.66
N CYS A 94 14.65 21.09 -3.40
CA CYS A 94 13.51 20.63 -4.17
C CYS A 94 13.41 21.15 -5.60
N GLN A 95 14.20 22.18 -5.95
CA GLN A 95 14.20 22.75 -7.29
C GLN A 95 15.17 22.02 -8.22
N LYS A 96 16.13 21.26 -7.67
CA LYS A 96 17.17 20.58 -8.44
C LYS A 96 17.27 19.10 -8.10
N VAL A 97 16.42 18.30 -8.75
CA VAL A 97 16.38 16.87 -8.54
C VAL A 97 17.57 16.17 -9.20
N VAL A 98 18.39 15.48 -8.41
CA VAL A 98 19.50 14.66 -8.92
C VAL A 98 19.60 13.36 -8.12
N PHE A 99 19.30 12.23 -8.77
CA PHE A 99 19.42 10.92 -8.15
C PHE A 99 20.84 10.37 -8.27
N LYS A 100 21.61 10.48 -7.19
CA LYS A 100 22.91 9.82 -7.05
C LYS A 100 22.84 8.78 -5.94
N CYS A 101 23.47 7.63 -6.15
CA CYS A 101 23.66 6.65 -5.10
C CYS A 101 25.08 6.82 -4.53
N GLU A 102 25.16 7.32 -3.30
CA GLU A 102 26.43 7.51 -2.59
C GLU A 102 26.78 6.33 -1.68
N ASN A 103 25.89 5.34 -1.57
CA ASN A 103 26.17 4.14 -0.80
C ASN A 103 27.23 3.31 -1.52
N GLU A 104 28.35 3.02 -0.86
CA GLU A 104 29.45 2.22 -1.42
C GLU A 104 29.00 0.81 -1.86
N ASN A 105 28.01 0.25 -1.19
CA ASN A 105 27.40 -1.04 -1.54
C ASN A 105 26.33 -0.91 -2.64
N GLY A 106 26.06 0.31 -3.11
CA GLY A 106 25.00 0.65 -4.04
C GLY A 106 23.58 0.38 -3.54
N LEU A 107 23.39 0.28 -2.23
CA LEU A 107 22.08 0.08 -1.62
C LEU A 107 21.33 1.42 -1.55
N CYS A 108 20.80 1.87 -2.69
CA CYS A 108 19.90 3.02 -2.81
C CYS A 108 18.66 2.64 -3.62
N LEU A 109 17.56 3.38 -3.46
CA LEU A 109 16.27 3.02 -4.06
C LEU A 109 16.30 2.85 -5.57
N MET A 110 16.77 3.87 -6.29
CA MET A 110 16.80 3.87 -7.75
C MET A 110 17.70 2.74 -8.28
N ASN A 111 18.82 2.52 -7.59
CA ASN A 111 19.78 1.50 -7.93
C ASN A 111 19.22 0.08 -7.71
N SER A 112 18.50 -0.10 -6.60
CA SER A 112 17.85 -1.36 -6.23
C SER A 112 16.72 -1.73 -7.19
N ILE A 113 15.92 -0.74 -7.62
CA ILE A 113 14.88 -0.94 -8.64
C ILE A 113 15.50 -1.46 -9.94
N ARG A 114 16.57 -0.80 -10.42
CA ARG A 114 17.30 -1.21 -11.63
C ARG A 114 17.88 -2.62 -11.48
N TYR A 115 18.50 -2.93 -10.34
CA TYR A 115 19.07 -4.24 -10.06
C TYR A 115 18.03 -5.36 -10.15
N PHE A 116 16.91 -5.26 -9.43
CA PHE A 116 15.90 -6.33 -9.43
C PHE A 116 15.13 -6.42 -10.75
N TYR A 117 14.90 -5.29 -11.44
CA TYR A 117 14.35 -5.32 -12.79
C TYR A 117 15.28 -6.07 -13.75
N ASN A 118 16.57 -5.72 -13.78
CA ASN A 118 17.53 -6.36 -14.67
C ASN A 118 17.65 -7.85 -14.36
N ARG A 119 17.72 -8.24 -13.08
CA ARG A 119 17.74 -9.65 -12.67
C ARG A 119 16.50 -10.41 -13.16
N LEU A 120 15.32 -9.78 -13.10
CA LEU A 120 14.10 -10.38 -13.63
C LEU A 120 14.11 -10.46 -15.15
N MET A 121 14.75 -9.54 -15.86
CA MET A 121 14.86 -9.55 -17.32
C MET A 121 16.01 -10.42 -17.86
N GLU A 122 16.99 -10.78 -17.02
CA GLU A 122 18.09 -11.69 -17.41
C GLU A 122 17.54 -13.06 -17.82
N SER A 123 17.99 -13.54 -18.99
CA SER A 123 17.69 -14.87 -19.50
C SER A 123 18.63 -15.92 -18.87
N PRO A 124 18.16 -17.15 -18.60
CA PRO A 124 19.00 -18.18 -17.98
C PRO A 124 20.26 -18.57 -18.78
N ASN A 125 20.31 -18.28 -20.09
CA ASN A 125 21.40 -18.64 -21.00
C ASN A 125 22.59 -17.65 -21.01
N SER A 126 22.61 -16.61 -20.16
CA SER A 126 23.79 -15.75 -20.01
C SER A 126 24.82 -16.28 -18.99
N ASN A 127 24.51 -17.39 -18.32
CA ASN A 127 25.36 -17.97 -17.26
C ASN A 127 26.54 -18.80 -17.77
N ASP A 128 26.67 -19.05 -19.08
CA ASP A 128 27.85 -19.72 -19.66
C ASP A 128 29.06 -18.77 -19.85
N LYS A 129 28.96 -17.50 -19.41
CA LYS A 129 30.09 -16.55 -19.42
C LYS A 129 30.39 -15.92 -18.05
N LYS A 130 30.14 -16.63 -16.95
CA LYS A 130 30.50 -16.16 -15.59
C LYS A 130 31.46 -17.09 -14.83
N ASN A 131 32.23 -17.92 -15.52
CA ASN A 131 33.36 -18.64 -14.94
C ASN A 131 34.61 -18.47 -15.80
N GLU A 132 35.20 -17.28 -15.80
CA GLU A 132 36.63 -17.16 -16.03
C GLU A 132 37.16 -15.96 -15.23
N VAL A 133 37.79 -16.30 -14.11
CA VAL A 133 38.73 -15.42 -13.42
C VAL A 133 39.99 -15.40 -14.28
N THR A 134 40.16 -14.38 -15.10
CA THR A 134 41.45 -14.10 -15.74
C THR A 134 41.73 -12.59 -15.75
N ASN A 135 42.95 -12.29 -15.33
CA ASN A 135 43.53 -10.96 -15.20
C ASN A 135 43.54 -10.18 -16.53
N GLY A 136 43.17 -8.90 -16.46
CA GLY A 136 43.69 -7.86 -17.34
C GLY A 136 42.99 -7.65 -18.69
N LYS A 137 42.58 -6.39 -18.90
CA LYS A 137 42.13 -5.71 -20.14
C LYS A 137 40.67 -5.91 -20.59
N SER A 138 40.00 -4.76 -20.52
CA SER A 138 38.65 -4.36 -20.91
C SER A 138 38.22 -4.65 -22.35
N ILE A 139 36.91 -4.81 -22.57
CA ILE A 139 36.06 -3.92 -23.39
C ILE A 139 34.59 -4.02 -22.92
N ASP A 140 33.94 -2.86 -22.88
CA ASP A 140 32.62 -2.52 -22.33
C ASP A 140 31.41 -3.33 -22.83
N SER A 141 30.55 -3.76 -21.89
CA SER A 141 29.09 -3.68 -22.03
C SER A 141 28.40 -3.95 -20.68
N THR A 142 27.60 -2.98 -20.21
CA THR A 142 26.89 -2.89 -18.92
C THR A 142 27.78 -2.52 -17.73
N ASN A 143 27.74 -1.23 -17.35
CA ASN A 143 28.17 -0.77 -16.03
C ASN A 143 27.52 -1.68 -14.98
N GLN A 144 28.29 -2.61 -14.41
CA GLN A 144 27.84 -3.38 -13.26
C GLN A 144 27.63 -2.39 -12.13
N ILE A 145 26.36 -2.02 -11.99
CA ILE A 145 25.88 -1.29 -10.85
C ILE A 145 26.38 -2.04 -9.59
N PRO A 146 27.19 -1.42 -8.72
CA PRO A 146 27.55 -2.05 -7.47
C PRO A 146 26.24 -2.32 -6.73
N PHE A 147 26.00 -3.57 -6.36
CA PHE A 147 24.87 -3.96 -5.54
C PHE A 147 25.32 -5.09 -4.62
N LYS A 148 25.73 -4.72 -3.40
CA LYS A 148 26.20 -5.66 -2.39
C LYS A 148 25.18 -5.74 -1.27
N TYR A 149 24.36 -6.79 -1.31
CA TYR A 149 23.36 -7.03 -0.28
C TYR A 149 24.04 -7.38 1.06
N PRO A 150 23.49 -6.96 2.23
CA PRO A 150 24.13 -7.16 3.53
C PRO A 150 24.29 -8.62 3.97
N LYS A 151 23.60 -9.53 3.31
CA LYS A 151 23.71 -10.97 3.49
C LYS A 151 24.02 -11.63 2.16
N ASP A 152 24.80 -12.70 2.19
CA ASP A 152 25.01 -13.52 1.02
C ASP A 152 23.75 -14.37 0.77
N ILE A 153 22.85 -13.85 -0.06
CA ILE A 153 21.57 -14.48 -0.38
C ILE A 153 21.43 -14.54 -1.90
N ASN A 154 21.13 -15.72 -2.41
CA ASN A 154 20.77 -15.88 -3.80
C ASN A 154 19.27 -15.64 -3.98
N PHE A 155 18.90 -14.45 -4.47
CA PHE A 155 17.49 -14.08 -4.65
C PHE A 155 16.78 -14.98 -5.68
N THR A 156 15.63 -15.53 -5.33
CA THR A 156 14.77 -16.16 -6.33
C THR A 156 14.12 -15.09 -7.23
N ASP A 157 13.53 -15.52 -8.36
CA ASP A 157 12.71 -14.60 -9.16
C ASP A 157 11.55 -14.03 -8.33
N SER A 158 10.97 -14.84 -7.43
CA SER A 158 9.89 -14.39 -6.53
C SER A 158 10.38 -13.29 -5.57
N ASP A 159 11.56 -13.45 -4.99
CA ASP A 159 12.15 -12.40 -4.13
C ASP A 159 12.40 -11.12 -4.91
N SER A 160 12.97 -11.26 -6.11
CA SER A 160 13.29 -10.14 -6.99
C SER A 160 12.03 -9.36 -7.38
N LEU A 161 10.95 -10.07 -7.69
CA LEU A 161 9.65 -9.49 -7.96
C LEU A 161 9.08 -8.73 -6.75
N LYS A 162 9.08 -9.35 -5.56
CA LYS A 162 8.56 -8.74 -4.35
C LYS A 162 9.34 -7.48 -3.97
N TYR A 163 10.67 -7.50 -4.11
CA TYR A 163 11.49 -6.30 -3.94
C TYR A 163 11.16 -5.24 -4.97
N LEU A 164 11.13 -5.58 -6.25
CA LEU A 164 10.85 -4.61 -7.32
C LEU A 164 9.53 -3.87 -7.08
N VAL A 165 8.47 -4.60 -6.78
CA VAL A 165 7.15 -4.04 -6.46
C VAL A 165 7.20 -3.10 -5.25
N SER A 166 7.84 -3.55 -4.16
CA SER A 166 7.91 -2.77 -2.92
C SER A 166 8.74 -1.49 -3.10
N LEU A 167 9.86 -1.57 -3.80
CA LEU A 167 10.76 -0.45 -4.05
C LEU A 167 10.12 0.59 -4.99
N ILE A 168 9.38 0.17 -6.02
CA ILE A 168 8.65 1.13 -6.87
C ILE A 168 7.53 1.81 -6.07
N ALA A 169 6.84 1.09 -5.18
CA ALA A 169 5.86 1.69 -4.29
C ALA A 169 6.50 2.73 -3.35
N ASP A 170 7.66 2.40 -2.78
CA ASP A 170 8.43 3.33 -1.94
C ASP A 170 8.94 4.55 -2.71
N MET A 171 9.30 4.42 -3.99
CA MET A 171 9.67 5.58 -4.83
C MET A 171 8.54 6.61 -4.93
N HIS A 172 7.28 6.19 -4.79
CA HIS A 172 6.12 7.08 -4.82
C HIS A 172 5.78 7.67 -3.44
N GLN A 173 6.49 7.27 -2.38
CA GLN A 173 6.51 8.00 -1.12
C GLN A 173 7.55 9.13 -1.28
N PRO A 174 7.12 10.40 -1.35
CA PRO A 174 7.99 11.50 -1.79
C PRO A 174 9.16 11.78 -0.85
N LEU A 175 9.02 11.49 0.44
CA LEU A 175 10.05 11.69 1.46
C LEU A 175 11.13 10.59 1.48
N ARG A 176 10.96 9.51 0.72
CA ARG A 176 12.00 8.50 0.51
C ARG A 176 13.03 8.89 -0.53
N ILE A 177 12.66 9.81 -1.42
CA ILE A 177 13.51 10.35 -2.48
C ILE A 177 13.70 11.87 -2.32
N SER A 178 13.55 12.37 -1.09
CA SER A 178 13.74 13.78 -0.75
C SER A 178 15.15 14.04 -0.21
N TYR A 179 15.31 14.86 0.82
CA TYR A 179 16.58 15.55 1.10
C TYR A 179 17.34 14.96 2.26
N LYS A 180 18.67 15.01 2.20
CA LYS A 180 19.52 14.55 3.29
C LYS A 180 19.50 15.49 4.49
N TYR A 181 19.44 16.80 4.27
CA TYR A 181 19.51 17.78 5.35
C TYR A 181 18.37 17.60 6.37
N ASP A 182 17.21 17.11 5.94
CA ASP A 182 16.06 16.83 6.80
C ASP A 182 15.83 15.32 7.05
N ASN A 183 16.79 14.48 6.64
CA ASN A 183 16.74 13.02 6.74
C ASN A 183 15.44 12.43 6.19
N GLY A 184 15.03 12.88 4.99
CA GLY A 184 13.77 12.45 4.39
C GLY A 184 12.56 12.94 5.19
N GLY A 185 12.57 14.16 5.69
CA GLY A 185 11.51 14.72 6.54
C GLY A 185 11.44 14.15 7.97
N LYS A 186 12.34 13.24 8.37
CA LYS A 186 12.39 12.70 9.75
C LYS A 186 12.84 13.76 10.76
N SER A 187 13.60 14.76 10.33
CA SER A 187 14.04 15.87 11.17
C SER A 187 13.04 17.04 11.23
N VAL A 188 12.01 17.03 10.38
CA VAL A 188 10.98 18.08 10.33
C VAL A 188 9.90 17.78 11.36
N LYS A 189 9.83 18.62 12.40
CA LYS A 189 8.86 18.49 13.49
C LYS A 189 7.52 19.09 13.08
N ILE A 190 6.45 18.35 13.29
CA ILE A 190 5.11 18.81 12.98
C ILE A 190 4.14 18.50 14.13
N TYR A 191 3.00 19.18 14.11
CA TYR A 191 1.83 18.72 14.82
C TYR A 191 0.59 18.81 13.95
N TYR A 192 -0.36 17.92 14.18
CA TYR A 192 -1.64 17.90 13.48
C TYR A 192 -2.76 17.62 14.48
N ARG A 193 -4.01 17.81 14.05
CA ARG A 193 -5.18 17.43 14.84
C ARG A 193 -5.74 16.10 14.35
N ASN A 194 -5.93 15.15 15.25
CA ASN A 194 -6.61 13.90 14.92
C ASN A 194 -8.11 14.14 14.64
N ASN A 195 -8.84 13.08 14.28
CA ASN A 195 -10.28 13.16 13.98
C ASN A 195 -11.13 13.60 15.18
N GLN A 196 -10.58 13.56 16.40
CA GLN A 196 -11.21 14.02 17.65
C GLN A 196 -10.80 15.46 18.03
N GLY A 197 -9.99 16.13 17.19
CA GLY A 197 -9.50 17.49 17.43
C GLY A 197 -8.29 17.60 18.37
N VAL A 198 -7.76 16.46 18.85
CA VAL A 198 -6.60 16.38 19.75
C VAL A 198 -5.31 16.67 18.99
N LYS A 199 -4.45 17.52 19.55
CA LYS A 199 -3.12 17.84 19.01
C LYS A 199 -2.19 16.65 19.20
N ILE A 200 -1.65 16.13 18.09
CA ILE A 200 -0.67 15.04 18.05
C ILE A 200 0.63 15.60 17.47
N LYS A 201 1.76 15.27 18.10
CA LYS A 201 3.11 15.60 17.61
C LYS A 201 3.66 14.43 16.82
N SER A 202 4.30 14.71 15.69
CA SER A 202 4.88 13.70 14.81
C SER A 202 6.08 14.28 14.03
N THR A 203 6.65 13.49 13.12
CA THR A 203 7.58 13.99 12.11
C THR A 203 6.86 14.06 10.76
N LEU A 204 7.34 14.88 9.83
CA LEU A 204 6.76 14.94 8.49
C LEU A 204 6.78 13.56 7.82
N PHE A 205 7.88 12.81 8.00
CA PHE A 205 8.01 11.44 7.51
C PHE A 205 6.93 10.51 8.07
N GLU A 206 6.82 10.44 9.40
CA GLU A 206 5.87 9.56 10.09
C GLU A 206 4.41 9.90 9.74
N TYR A 207 4.10 11.19 9.59
CA TYR A 207 2.76 11.61 9.25
C TYR A 207 2.36 11.22 7.83
N VAL A 208 3.23 11.43 6.84
CA VAL A 208 2.95 11.03 5.46
C VAL A 208 2.98 9.51 5.31
N GLU A 209 3.87 8.82 6.02
CA GLU A 209 4.04 7.37 5.94
C GLU A 209 2.88 6.62 6.61
N ASN A 210 2.42 7.08 7.78
CA ASN A 210 1.48 6.34 8.64
C ASN A 210 0.23 7.16 9.00
N ASP A 211 0.39 8.31 9.65
CA ASP A 211 -0.74 8.99 10.31
C ASP A 211 -1.82 9.45 9.30
N LEU A 212 -1.41 10.03 8.17
CA LEU A 212 -2.29 10.50 7.12
C LEU A 212 -3.06 9.35 6.49
N ILE A 213 -2.38 8.25 6.16
CA ILE A 213 -3.01 7.06 5.56
C ILE A 213 -4.05 6.49 6.52
N ASN A 214 -3.72 6.37 7.80
CA ASN A 214 -4.66 5.90 8.82
C ASN A 214 -5.88 6.82 8.92
N LYS A 215 -5.69 8.14 8.89
CA LYS A 215 -6.79 9.11 8.84
C LYS A 215 -7.64 8.96 7.58
N MET A 216 -7.02 8.73 6.42
CA MET A 216 -7.73 8.47 5.17
C MET A 216 -8.58 7.20 5.26
N ILE A 217 -8.04 6.11 5.82
CA ILE A 217 -8.76 4.86 6.02
C ILE A 217 -9.95 5.06 6.96
N GLU A 218 -9.75 5.74 8.09
CA GLU A 218 -10.84 6.04 9.03
C GLU A 218 -11.94 6.89 8.37
N LYS A 219 -11.53 7.91 7.60
CA LYS A 219 -12.45 8.81 6.89
C LYS A 219 -13.21 8.12 5.76
N TYR A 220 -12.57 7.19 5.05
CA TYR A 220 -13.10 6.51 3.87
C TYR A 220 -13.30 5.01 4.10
N GLN A 221 -13.63 4.58 5.32
CA GLN A 221 -13.61 3.17 5.71
C GLN A 221 -14.44 2.26 4.78
N SER A 222 -15.59 2.75 4.31
CA SER A 222 -16.47 2.01 3.40
C SER A 222 -15.94 1.93 1.96
N SER A 223 -15.05 2.84 1.57
CA SER A 223 -14.55 2.95 0.20
C SER A 223 -13.04 2.73 0.07
N TRP A 224 -12.28 2.59 1.16
CA TRP A 224 -10.84 2.40 1.11
C TRP A 224 -10.45 1.20 0.23
N TYR A 225 -11.16 0.07 0.38
CA TYR A 225 -10.97 -1.13 -0.44
C TYR A 225 -11.93 -1.18 -1.65
N SER A 226 -12.35 -0.03 -2.19
CA SER A 226 -13.30 0.06 -3.30
C SER A 226 -12.66 0.55 -4.61
N GLY A 227 -13.47 0.77 -5.64
CA GLY A 227 -13.02 1.11 -7.00
C GLY A 227 -12.32 2.46 -7.21
N TRP A 228 -11.85 3.15 -6.16
CA TRP A 228 -10.89 4.24 -6.35
C TRP A 228 -9.48 3.69 -6.58
N THR A 229 -9.14 2.50 -6.05
CA THR A 229 -7.87 1.80 -6.32
C THR A 229 -7.92 1.06 -7.65
N HIS A 230 -8.26 1.76 -8.73
CA HIS A 230 -8.40 1.18 -10.06
C HIS A 230 -7.68 2.05 -11.10
N ILE A 231 -7.02 1.42 -12.07
CA ILE A 231 -6.20 2.09 -13.08
C ILE A 231 -6.98 3.14 -13.89
N ASN A 232 -8.25 2.85 -14.20
CA ASN A 232 -9.17 3.78 -14.87
C ASN A 232 -9.33 5.14 -14.18
N ARG A 233 -8.99 5.29 -12.89
CA ARG A 233 -8.98 6.60 -12.21
C ARG A 233 -7.89 7.54 -12.69
N ILE A 234 -6.87 6.98 -13.33
CA ILE A 234 -5.74 7.70 -13.91
C ILE A 234 -5.44 7.18 -15.33
N TYR A 235 -6.49 6.84 -16.09
CA TYR A 235 -6.35 6.19 -17.40
C TYR A 235 -5.41 6.95 -18.35
N ASP A 236 -5.59 8.26 -18.46
CA ASP A 236 -4.77 9.09 -19.34
C ASP A 236 -3.29 9.09 -18.91
N GLN A 237 -3.03 9.19 -17.60
CA GLN A 237 -1.68 9.10 -17.08
C GLN A 237 -1.09 7.70 -17.28
N HIS A 238 -1.87 6.65 -17.08
CA HIS A 238 -1.46 5.28 -17.32
C HIS A 238 -1.06 5.06 -18.78
N LYS A 239 -1.82 5.59 -19.75
CA LYS A 239 -1.46 5.51 -21.17
C LYS A 239 -0.21 6.30 -21.51
N LYS A 240 -0.02 7.49 -20.93
CA LYS A 240 1.22 8.24 -21.07
C LYS A 240 2.43 7.47 -20.51
N ASP A 241 2.28 6.89 -19.33
CA ASP A 241 3.33 6.09 -18.69
C ASP A 241 3.62 4.80 -19.47
N GLU A 242 2.62 4.16 -20.07
CA GLU A 242 2.79 2.96 -20.93
C GLU A 242 3.61 3.29 -22.18
N ILE A 243 3.33 4.43 -22.82
CA ILE A 243 4.11 4.93 -23.97
C ILE A 243 5.53 5.28 -23.54
N LEU A 244 5.68 6.04 -22.46
CA LEU A 244 6.99 6.42 -21.94
C LEU A 244 7.86 5.20 -21.62
N PHE A 245 7.29 4.19 -20.94
CA PHE A 245 8.02 2.97 -20.61
C PHE A 245 8.37 2.16 -21.86
N LYS A 246 7.50 2.14 -22.87
CA LYS A 246 7.81 1.48 -24.15
C LYS A 246 9.00 2.15 -24.87
N GLU A 247 9.13 3.46 -24.76
CA GLU A 247 10.22 4.23 -25.40
C GLU A 247 11.52 4.21 -24.61
N LYS A 248 11.46 4.25 -23.27
CA LYS A 248 12.62 4.44 -22.39
C LYS A 248 13.00 3.20 -21.58
N GLY A 249 12.15 2.18 -21.53
CA GLY A 249 12.34 1.02 -20.68
C GLY A 249 12.56 1.41 -19.22
N ILE A 250 13.57 0.79 -18.59
CA ILE A 250 13.89 1.02 -17.18
C ILE A 250 14.34 2.45 -16.86
N ASP A 251 14.78 3.23 -17.87
CA ASP A 251 15.15 4.63 -17.64
C ASP A 251 13.94 5.54 -17.37
N ALA A 252 12.71 5.08 -17.64
CA ALA A 252 11.49 5.78 -17.26
C ALA A 252 11.35 5.95 -15.73
N ILE A 253 11.99 5.08 -14.92
CA ILE A 253 11.95 5.14 -13.45
C ILE A 253 12.47 6.50 -12.96
N GLU A 254 13.52 7.04 -13.57
CA GLU A 254 14.11 8.31 -13.15
C GLU A 254 13.21 9.50 -13.47
N ILE A 255 12.52 9.45 -14.60
CA ILE A 255 11.53 10.46 -14.99
C ILE A 255 10.36 10.44 -14.01
N TRP A 256 9.84 9.25 -13.69
CA TRP A 256 8.78 9.09 -12.70
C TRP A 256 9.18 9.54 -11.30
N ALA A 257 10.40 9.22 -10.86
CA ALA A 257 10.90 9.70 -9.57
C ALA A 257 11.03 11.23 -9.54
N THR A 258 11.53 11.83 -10.62
CA THR A 258 11.63 13.29 -10.76
C THR A 258 10.26 13.95 -10.65
N GLU A 259 9.25 13.38 -11.31
CA GLU A 259 7.86 13.85 -11.22
C GLU A 259 7.34 13.83 -9.78
N ILE A 260 7.58 12.75 -9.03
CA ILE A 260 7.13 12.65 -7.62
C ILE A 260 7.80 13.71 -6.74
N VAL A 261 9.10 13.97 -6.94
CA VAL A 261 9.80 15.02 -6.18
C VAL A 261 9.28 16.41 -6.56
N ASN A 262 9.07 16.68 -7.85
CA ASN A 262 8.57 17.97 -8.33
C ASN A 262 7.15 18.25 -7.86
N ASP A 263 6.25 17.27 -7.96
CA ASP A 263 4.87 17.38 -7.48
C ASP A 263 4.88 17.71 -5.97
N PHE A 264 5.72 17.03 -5.18
CA PHE A 264 5.84 17.30 -3.75
C PHE A 264 6.50 18.65 -3.43
N CYS A 265 7.52 19.05 -4.17
CA CYS A 265 8.14 20.38 -4.04
C CYS A 265 7.09 21.48 -4.25
N TYR A 266 6.32 21.38 -5.33
CA TYR A 266 5.33 22.38 -5.69
C TYR A 266 4.13 22.40 -4.73
N ASP A 267 3.50 21.24 -4.49
CA ASP A 267 2.27 21.17 -3.67
C ASP A 267 2.54 21.37 -2.17
N PHE A 268 3.76 21.05 -1.69
CA PHE A 268 4.10 21.15 -0.27
C PHE A 268 5.16 22.19 0.06
N TYR A 269 6.40 22.03 -0.42
CA TYR A 269 7.51 22.92 -0.01
C TYR A 269 7.27 24.38 -0.41
N LEU A 270 6.79 24.61 -1.64
CA LEU A 270 6.54 25.94 -2.19
C LEU A 270 5.14 26.47 -1.85
N ASN A 271 4.38 25.78 -1.01
CA ASN A 271 3.12 26.30 -0.48
C ASN A 271 3.36 27.60 0.30
N ASN A 272 2.50 28.61 0.10
CA ASN A 272 2.63 29.93 0.74
C ASN A 272 2.76 29.87 2.27
N TYR A 273 2.09 28.93 2.94
CA TYR A 273 2.21 28.74 4.38
C TYR A 273 3.51 28.03 4.74
N VAL A 274 3.83 26.92 4.08
CA VAL A 274 4.98 26.07 4.39
C VAL A 274 6.31 26.76 4.08
N SER A 275 6.36 27.56 3.02
CA SER A 275 7.56 28.31 2.60
C SER A 275 8.09 29.26 3.69
N THR A 276 7.23 29.71 4.61
CA THR A 276 7.64 30.54 5.77
C THR A 276 8.50 29.78 6.80
N PHE A 277 8.53 28.46 6.71
CA PHE A 277 9.36 27.56 7.52
C PHE A 277 10.65 27.14 6.81
N LEU A 278 10.84 27.58 5.56
CA LEU A 278 12.08 27.37 4.81
C LEU A 278 13.10 28.48 5.11
N THR A 279 14.36 28.13 5.02
CA THR A 279 15.51 29.02 5.17
C THR A 279 16.44 28.81 3.99
N ASN A 280 16.97 29.91 3.46
CA ASN A 280 17.97 29.84 2.41
C ASN A 280 19.34 29.51 3.03
N VAL A 281 19.93 28.40 2.61
CA VAL A 281 21.27 27.95 3.00
C VAL A 281 22.03 27.69 1.72
N ASN A 282 23.10 28.43 1.45
CA ASN A 282 23.93 28.27 0.24
C ASN A 282 23.13 28.28 -1.09
N ASN A 283 22.13 29.16 -1.22
CA ASN A 283 21.21 29.24 -2.36
C ASN A 283 20.25 28.05 -2.51
N GLU A 284 20.10 27.23 -1.46
CA GLU A 284 19.16 26.11 -1.40
C GLU A 284 18.08 26.36 -0.35
N LEU A 285 16.85 25.91 -0.62
CA LEU A 285 15.74 26.00 0.32
C LEU A 285 15.72 24.80 1.28
N HIS A 286 16.10 25.02 2.53
CA HIS A 286 16.12 23.98 3.57
C HIS A 286 15.02 24.23 4.61
N PHE A 287 14.44 23.16 5.17
CA PHE A 287 13.51 23.31 6.30
C PHE A 287 14.22 23.73 7.57
N ASN A 288 13.62 24.69 8.28
CA ASN A 288 14.07 25.03 9.62
C ASN A 288 13.63 23.96 10.62
N ILE A 289 14.52 23.01 10.92
CA ILE A 289 14.31 21.89 11.85
C ILE A 289 14.05 22.31 13.31
N ASN A 290 14.24 23.59 13.64
CA ASN A 290 13.96 24.13 14.97
C ASN A 290 12.50 24.62 15.12
N LYS A 291 11.79 24.81 14.01
CA LYS A 291 10.38 25.23 14.01
C LYS A 291 9.46 24.01 13.92
N GLU A 292 8.35 24.07 14.64
CA GLU A 292 7.28 23.07 14.56
C GLU A 292 6.22 23.58 13.56
N ILE A 293 5.86 22.78 12.56
CA ILE A 293 4.85 23.13 11.54
C ILE A 293 3.48 22.59 11.98
N GLU A 294 2.43 23.41 11.90
CA GLU A 294 1.06 22.92 12.01
C GLU A 294 0.60 22.34 10.68
N ILE A 295 0.18 21.08 10.67
CA ILE A 295 -0.59 20.55 9.54
C ILE A 295 -2.03 21.01 9.69
N THR A 296 -2.32 22.13 9.03
CA THR A 296 -3.68 22.68 8.93
C THR A 296 -4.58 21.75 8.14
N LYS A 297 -5.91 21.94 8.23
CA LYS A 297 -6.88 21.14 7.46
C LYS A 297 -6.67 21.26 5.95
N ASP A 298 -6.30 22.44 5.46
CA ASP A 298 -6.06 22.67 4.04
C ASP A 298 -4.80 21.94 3.57
N LEU A 299 -3.73 21.99 4.38
CA LEU A 299 -2.49 21.28 4.09
C LEU A 299 -2.68 19.76 4.14
N GLU A 300 -3.45 19.27 5.10
CA GLU A 300 -3.86 17.86 5.19
C GLU A 300 -4.66 17.42 3.95
N PHE A 301 -5.60 18.24 3.48
CA PHE A 301 -6.37 17.93 2.27
C PHE A 301 -5.48 17.88 1.02
N GLN A 302 -4.50 18.78 0.91
CA GLN A 302 -3.50 18.76 -0.16
C GLN A 302 -2.65 17.48 -0.11
N PHE A 303 -2.17 17.10 1.07
CA PHE A 303 -1.44 15.84 1.25
C PHE A 303 -2.28 14.62 0.90
N GLU A 304 -3.53 14.58 1.36
CA GLU A 304 -4.47 13.50 1.04
C GLU A 304 -4.58 13.31 -0.47
N ARG A 305 -4.77 14.42 -1.21
CA ARG A 305 -4.87 14.40 -2.68
C ARG A 305 -3.59 13.89 -3.32
N LEU A 306 -2.44 14.39 -2.89
CA LEU A 306 -1.14 14.05 -3.43
C LEU A 306 -0.79 12.58 -3.19
N ILE A 307 -0.95 12.08 -1.96
CA ILE A 307 -0.66 10.70 -1.61
C ILE A 307 -1.62 9.74 -2.30
N ARG A 308 -2.92 10.08 -2.40
CA ARG A 308 -3.87 9.29 -3.18
C ARG A 308 -3.45 9.18 -4.66
N LEU A 309 -3.00 10.28 -5.26
CA LEU A 309 -2.52 10.28 -6.64
C LEU A 309 -1.24 9.44 -6.78
N ASN A 310 -0.31 9.55 -5.84
CA ASN A 310 0.93 8.77 -5.83
C ASN A 310 0.68 7.27 -5.69
N ILE A 311 -0.30 6.86 -4.87
CA ILE A 311 -0.74 5.45 -4.78
C ILE A 311 -1.23 4.95 -6.14
N LEU A 312 -2.03 5.76 -6.84
CA LEU A 312 -2.53 5.41 -8.18
C LEU A 312 -1.38 5.31 -9.19
N LYS A 313 -0.51 6.33 -9.25
CA LYS A 313 0.68 6.35 -10.12
C LYS A 313 1.57 5.13 -9.86
N ALA A 314 1.84 4.80 -8.59
CA ALA A 314 2.63 3.64 -8.21
C ALA A 314 2.05 2.34 -8.76
N GLY A 315 0.77 2.07 -8.49
CA GLY A 315 0.15 0.83 -8.94
C GLY A 315 0.05 0.73 -10.46
N SER A 316 -0.21 1.86 -11.14
CA SER A 316 -0.16 1.96 -12.61
C SER A 316 1.19 1.55 -13.17
N ARG A 317 2.26 2.15 -12.65
CA ARG A 317 3.64 1.96 -13.15
C ARG A 317 4.15 0.56 -12.85
N ILE A 318 3.81 0.02 -11.68
CA ILE A 318 4.07 -1.39 -11.37
C ILE A 318 3.35 -2.28 -12.37
N ALA A 319 2.06 -2.05 -12.65
CA ALA A 319 1.32 -2.86 -13.63
C ALA A 319 1.97 -2.81 -15.03
N ILE A 320 2.42 -1.64 -15.48
CA ILE A 320 3.15 -1.47 -16.75
C ILE A 320 4.42 -2.32 -16.76
N ILE A 321 5.26 -2.21 -15.73
CA ILE A 321 6.52 -2.94 -15.61
C ILE A 321 6.27 -4.45 -15.56
N LEU A 322 5.32 -4.90 -14.75
CA LEU A 322 5.00 -6.32 -14.63
C LEU A 322 4.44 -6.89 -15.93
N ASN A 323 3.56 -6.13 -16.60
CA ASN A 323 3.06 -6.53 -17.91
C ASN A 323 4.20 -6.70 -18.93
N HIS A 324 5.21 -5.83 -18.89
CA HIS A 324 6.40 -5.93 -19.73
C HIS A 324 7.26 -7.16 -19.36
N ILE A 325 7.56 -7.36 -18.08
CA ILE A 325 8.38 -8.50 -17.61
C ILE A 325 7.73 -9.82 -18.04
N PHE A 326 6.44 -10.02 -17.75
CA PHE A 326 5.74 -11.26 -18.05
C PHE A 326 5.39 -11.43 -19.53
N ALA A 327 5.44 -10.37 -20.34
CA ALA A 327 5.36 -10.51 -21.80
C ALA A 327 6.68 -11.03 -22.40
N ASN A 328 7.81 -10.77 -21.74
CA ASN A 328 9.14 -11.01 -22.29
C ASN A 328 9.90 -12.17 -21.60
N LYS A 329 9.41 -12.68 -20.48
CA LYS A 329 10.00 -13.82 -19.75
C LYS A 329 8.94 -14.75 -19.21
N ASN A 330 9.12 -16.04 -19.48
CA ASN A 330 8.35 -17.12 -18.87
C ASN A 330 9.10 -17.64 -17.64
N PHE A 331 8.38 -17.83 -16.54
CA PHE A 331 8.95 -18.33 -15.29
C PHE A 331 8.64 -19.82 -15.12
N SER A 332 9.62 -20.62 -14.69
CA SER A 332 9.42 -22.06 -14.51
C SER A 332 8.49 -22.38 -13.33
N ASN A 333 7.64 -23.40 -13.49
CA ASN A 333 6.70 -23.86 -12.46
C ASN A 333 7.37 -24.47 -11.22
N PHE A 334 8.54 -25.10 -11.38
CA PHE A 334 9.27 -25.76 -10.29
C PHE A 334 10.17 -24.76 -9.57
N ARG A 335 9.82 -24.41 -8.33
CA ARG A 335 10.43 -23.26 -7.64
C ARG A 335 11.30 -23.67 -6.46
N LYS A 336 12.50 -23.09 -6.39
CA LYS A 336 13.36 -23.11 -5.20
C LYS A 336 12.68 -22.29 -4.10
N ILE A 337 12.56 -22.87 -2.90
CA ILE A 337 12.03 -22.16 -1.73
C ILE A 337 13.01 -21.03 -1.39
N SER A 338 12.51 -19.79 -1.44
CA SER A 338 13.28 -18.60 -1.09
C SER A 338 13.84 -18.71 0.33
N GLU A 339 15.11 -18.39 0.49
CA GLU A 339 15.75 -18.28 1.81
C GLU A 339 15.17 -17.15 2.64
N LEU A 340 14.67 -16.11 1.97
CA LEU A 340 13.93 -15.05 2.62
C LEU A 340 12.59 -15.59 3.11
N ASP A 341 11.91 -16.48 2.36
CA ASP A 341 10.63 -17.09 2.76
C ASP A 341 10.77 -18.24 3.78
N LYS A 342 11.97 -18.80 3.98
CA LYS A 342 12.25 -19.86 4.99
C LYS A 342 12.20 -19.28 6.40
N GLY A 343 10.99 -19.18 6.95
CA GLY A 343 10.76 -18.79 8.33
C GLY A 343 9.43 -18.07 8.53
N GLN A 344 8.37 -18.85 8.70
CA GLN A 344 7.12 -18.47 9.40
C GLN A 344 6.47 -17.15 8.95
N TYR A 345 6.34 -16.92 7.64
CA TYR A 345 5.53 -15.79 7.14
C TYR A 345 4.04 -15.97 7.46
N ASP A 346 3.54 -17.20 7.39
CA ASP A 346 2.13 -17.51 7.67
C ASP A 346 1.76 -17.33 9.16
N LYS A 347 2.72 -17.46 10.10
CA LYS A 347 2.44 -17.29 11.56
C LYS A 347 2.37 -15.83 12.01
N LEU A 348 2.97 -14.89 11.27
CA LEU A 348 2.94 -13.45 11.60
C LEU A 348 1.68 -12.73 11.06
N GLU A 349 1.04 -13.29 10.03
CA GLU A 349 -0.29 -12.86 9.54
C GLU A 349 -1.42 -13.18 10.54
N GLU A 350 -1.20 -14.19 11.39
CA GLU A 350 -2.21 -14.73 12.32
C GLU A 350 -2.63 -13.74 13.43
N TYR A 351 -1.85 -12.69 13.67
CA TYR A 351 -1.99 -11.80 14.84
C TYR A 351 -2.41 -10.35 14.54
N THR A 352 -3.03 -10.04 13.40
CA THR A 352 -3.52 -8.67 13.10
C THR A 352 -5.04 -8.57 12.98
N PRO A 353 -5.69 -7.51 13.52
CA PRO A 353 -7.15 -7.40 13.51
C PRO A 353 -7.77 -7.32 12.11
N ALA A 354 -7.04 -6.79 11.11
CA ALA A 354 -7.43 -6.82 9.70
C ALA A 354 -7.55 -8.25 9.14
N SER A 355 -6.74 -9.21 9.63
CA SER A 355 -6.83 -10.61 9.23
C SER A 355 -8.07 -11.30 9.80
N THR A 356 -8.68 -10.78 10.87
CA THR A 356 -9.96 -11.28 11.40
C THR A 356 -11.12 -11.02 10.45
N TYR A 357 -11.17 -9.83 9.83
CA TYR A 357 -12.19 -9.53 8.82
C TYR A 357 -11.92 -10.31 7.53
N LYS A 358 -10.66 -10.44 7.08
CA LYS A 358 -10.29 -11.24 5.90
C LYS A 358 -10.58 -12.75 6.10
N ARG A 359 -10.30 -13.30 7.29
CA ARG A 359 -10.54 -14.70 7.66
C ARG A 359 -12.03 -15.02 7.84
N ASN A 360 -12.79 -14.07 8.36
CA ASN A 360 -14.22 -14.23 8.57
C ASN A 360 -15.06 -13.54 7.49
N ALA A 361 -14.47 -12.98 6.42
CA ALA A 361 -15.20 -12.20 5.41
C ALA A 361 -16.33 -13.03 4.81
N LEU A 362 -16.06 -14.31 4.57
CA LEU A 362 -17.04 -15.25 4.06
C LEU A 362 -18.17 -15.49 5.09
N LEU A 363 -17.82 -15.72 6.36
CA LEU A 363 -18.80 -15.87 7.45
C LEU A 363 -19.61 -14.59 7.70
N ILE A 364 -18.97 -13.41 7.68
CA ILE A 364 -19.57 -12.10 7.87
C ILE A 364 -20.52 -11.80 6.72
N ASN A 365 -20.07 -11.98 5.47
CA ASN A 365 -20.91 -11.79 4.28
C ASN A 365 -22.06 -12.80 4.26
N LEU A 366 -21.83 -14.07 4.61
CA LEU A 366 -22.88 -15.07 4.74
C LEU A 366 -23.89 -14.68 5.83
N THR A 367 -23.41 -14.16 6.97
CA THR A 367 -24.27 -13.71 8.07
C THR A 367 -25.11 -12.51 7.65
N ILE A 368 -24.54 -11.52 6.94
CA ILE A 368 -25.27 -10.39 6.37
C ILE A 368 -26.35 -10.87 5.39
N LEU A 369 -26.01 -11.82 4.52
CA LEU A 369 -26.92 -12.38 3.52
C LEU A 369 -28.08 -13.14 4.20
N VAL A 370 -27.79 -13.91 5.24
CA VAL A 370 -28.79 -14.59 6.07
C VAL A 370 -29.70 -13.58 6.80
N ILE A 371 -29.15 -12.51 7.38
CA ILE A 371 -29.94 -11.45 8.03
C ILE A 371 -30.88 -10.79 7.03
N ILE A 372 -30.40 -10.45 5.84
CA ILE A 372 -31.22 -9.87 4.76
C ILE A 372 -32.34 -10.85 4.37
N LEU A 373 -32.03 -12.14 4.19
CA LEU A 373 -33.04 -13.17 3.91
C LEU A 373 -34.10 -13.28 5.01
N VAL A 374 -33.69 -13.25 6.28
CA VAL A 374 -34.63 -13.29 7.42
C VAL A 374 -35.51 -12.04 7.44
N ILE A 375 -34.96 -10.86 7.16
CA ILE A 375 -35.75 -9.61 7.07
C ILE A 375 -36.77 -9.71 5.94
N ILE A 376 -36.37 -10.18 4.75
CA ILE A 376 -37.28 -10.36 3.60
C ILE A 376 -38.38 -11.37 3.94
N LEU A 377 -38.04 -12.51 4.54
CA LEU A 377 -39.01 -13.54 4.95
C LEU A 377 -39.96 -13.02 6.03
N TYR A 378 -39.46 -12.27 7.00
CA TYR A 378 -40.28 -11.64 8.05
C TYR A 378 -41.24 -10.61 7.47
N TYR A 379 -40.77 -9.77 6.53
CA TYR A 379 -41.61 -8.78 5.87
C TYR A 379 -42.70 -9.46 5.01
N ASN A 380 -42.34 -10.50 4.26
CA ASN A 380 -43.29 -11.32 3.50
C ASN A 380 -44.31 -12.02 4.41
N PHE A 381 -43.87 -12.52 5.58
CA PHE A 381 -44.76 -13.13 6.57
C PHE A 381 -45.75 -12.10 7.15
N ILE A 382 -45.29 -10.89 7.50
CA ILE A 382 -46.16 -9.81 7.99
C ILE A 382 -47.16 -9.37 6.92
N ILE A 383 -46.72 -9.20 5.67
CA ILE A 383 -47.61 -8.83 4.55
C ILE A 383 -48.68 -9.92 4.34
N ASN A 384 -48.29 -11.20 4.34
CA ASN A 384 -49.25 -12.31 4.24
C ASN A 384 -50.22 -12.36 5.42
N LYS A 385 -49.75 -12.04 6.63
CA LYS A 385 -50.61 -11.98 7.82
C LYS A 385 -51.59 -10.81 7.73
N LYS A 386 -51.16 -9.65 7.22
CA LYS A 386 -52.04 -8.50 6.95
C LYS A 386 -53.09 -8.83 5.89
N GLN A 387 -52.75 -9.53 4.81
CA GLN A 387 -53.72 -9.97 3.81
C GLN A 387 -54.77 -10.94 4.37
N LYS A 388 -54.40 -11.83 5.30
CA LYS A 388 -55.36 -12.71 6.00
C LYS A 388 -56.27 -11.97 6.99
N THR A 389 -55.83 -10.85 7.56
CA THR A 389 -56.66 -10.02 8.46
C THR A 389 -57.55 -9.01 7.72
N TYR A 390 -57.41 -8.87 6.39
CA TYR A 390 -58.26 -8.04 5.52
C TYR A 390 -59.21 -8.87 4.65
N LEU A 391 -59.66 -10.03 5.15
CA LEU A 391 -60.92 -10.64 4.71
C LEU A 391 -61.99 -10.24 5.73
N PRO A 392 -62.71 -9.12 5.52
CA PRO A 392 -63.82 -8.76 6.39
C PRO A 392 -64.99 -9.75 6.17
N ASP A 393 -65.63 -10.13 7.28
CA ASP A 393 -66.87 -10.89 7.48
C ASP A 393 -68.08 -10.55 6.58
N LYS A 394 -67.93 -9.67 5.59
CA LYS A 394 -68.99 -9.23 4.68
C LYS A 394 -69.52 -10.31 3.74
N MET A 395 -68.79 -11.41 3.50
CA MET A 395 -69.34 -12.53 2.71
C MET A 395 -70.29 -13.41 3.53
N VAL A 396 -70.06 -13.57 4.84
CA VAL A 396 -70.93 -14.38 5.71
C VAL A 396 -72.25 -13.64 6.00
N GLU A 397 -72.22 -12.30 6.10
CA GLU A 397 -73.41 -11.48 6.32
C GLU A 397 -74.33 -11.37 5.08
N VAL A 398 -73.75 -11.46 3.87
CA VAL A 398 -74.51 -11.43 2.60
C VAL A 398 -75.11 -12.80 2.26
N GLU A 399 -74.45 -13.90 2.63
CA GLU A 399 -75.00 -15.25 2.43
C GLU A 399 -76.16 -15.60 3.39
N LEU A 400 -76.13 -15.06 4.62
CA LEU A 400 -77.22 -15.25 5.59
C LEU A 400 -78.45 -14.36 5.30
N LYS A 401 -78.27 -13.18 4.70
CA LYS A 401 -79.39 -12.33 4.24
C LYS A 401 -80.10 -12.85 2.99
N ASN A 402 -79.41 -13.61 2.13
CA ASN A 402 -80.01 -14.18 0.91
C ASN A 402 -80.67 -15.56 1.13
N LYS A 403 -80.60 -16.13 2.34
CA LYS A 403 -81.33 -17.36 2.73
C LYS A 403 -82.55 -17.10 3.61
N ALA A 404 -82.83 -15.84 3.94
CA ALA A 404 -83.95 -15.43 4.79
C ALA A 404 -84.99 -14.53 4.07
N ASN A 405 -84.94 -14.46 2.74
CA ASN A 405 -85.96 -13.82 1.89
C ASN A 405 -86.53 -14.83 0.89
#